data_AF-A0A4R8SZP0-F1
#
_entry.id   AF-A0A4R8SZP0-F1
#
_cell.length_a   1.000
_cell.length_b   1.000
_cell.length_c   1.000
_cell.angle_alpha   90.00
_cell.angle_beta   90.00
_cell.angle_gamma   90.00
#
_symmetry.space_group_name_H-M   'P 1'
#
loop_
_entity.id
_entity.type
_entity.pdbx_description
1 polymer ?
#
loop_
_entity_poly.entity_id
_entity_poly.type
_entity_poly.pdbx_seq_one_letter_code
_entity_poly.pdbx_strand_id
1 'polypeptide(L)'
;MSRFSDRLNEARGDESIRSVAARAAKLGDVGESTIHPYFRDSHGKPSTGVVVGLAMALRIPTAELRDLAEVPAEGETWTPLKEARFMNSRQRQAVEELIRSMVVWRDPNDVR
;
A
#
# COMPACT_ATOMS: atom_id res chain seq x y z
N MET A 1 9.15 12.40 10.85
CA MET A 1 7.89 12.52 10.11
C MET A 1 8.17 12.14 8.67
N SER A 2 7.62 11.01 8.22
CA SER A 2 7.71 10.57 6.83
C SER A 2 6.92 11.51 5.91
N ARG A 3 7.35 11.62 4.65
CA ARG A 3 6.61 12.38 3.62
C ARG A 3 5.16 11.91 3.48
N PHE A 4 4.93 10.61 3.72
CA PHE A 4 3.58 10.04 3.79
C PHE A 4 2.77 10.68 4.92
N SER A 5 3.27 10.65 6.16
CA SER A 5 2.61 11.25 7.33
C SER A 5 2.40 12.76 7.18
N ASP A 6 3.37 13.48 6.61
CA ASP A 6 3.27 14.92 6.35
C ASP A 6 2.14 15.22 5.38
N ARG A 7 2.09 14.50 4.26
CA ARG A 7 1.07 14.68 3.23
C ARG A 7 -0.35 14.41 3.74
N LEU A 8 -0.53 13.41 4.61
CA LEU A 8 -1.82 13.14 5.25
C LEU A 8 -2.26 14.28 6.16
N ASN A 9 -1.33 14.85 6.94
CA ASN A 9 -1.64 15.95 7.84
C ASN A 9 -1.94 17.25 7.10
N GLU A 10 -1.22 17.51 6.00
CA GLU A 10 -1.53 18.63 5.10
C GLU A 10 -2.92 18.48 4.48
N ALA A 11 -3.26 17.31 3.93
CA ALA A 11 -4.55 17.07 3.29
C ALA A 11 -5.74 17.16 4.26
N ARG A 12 -5.52 16.74 5.52
CA ARG A 12 -6.53 16.80 6.58
C ARG A 12 -6.87 18.24 6.97
N GLY A 13 -5.89 19.15 6.93
CA GLY A 13 -6.02 20.50 7.48
C GLY A 13 -6.48 20.46 8.94
N ASP A 14 -7.55 21.20 9.24
CA ASP A 14 -8.09 21.34 10.59
C ASP A 14 -8.99 20.18 11.03
N GLU A 15 -9.38 19.28 10.11
CA GLU A 15 -10.32 18.20 10.43
C GLU A 15 -9.71 17.21 11.44
N SER A 16 -10.41 16.79 12.49
CA SER A 16 -9.81 15.86 13.48
C SER A 16 -9.30 14.53 12.87
N ILE A 17 -8.16 14.04 13.35
CA ILE A 17 -7.59 12.73 12.96
C ILE A 17 -8.63 11.62 13.14
N ARG A 18 -9.42 11.67 14.21
CA ARG A 18 -10.46 10.67 14.49
C ARG A 18 -11.54 10.62 13.40
N SER A 19 -12.02 11.78 12.96
CA SER A 19 -13.02 11.86 11.88
C SER A 19 -12.48 11.24 10.59
N VAL A 20 -11.26 11.62 10.20
CA VAL A 20 -10.61 11.06 9.00
C VAL A 20 -10.36 9.56 9.16
N ALA A 21 -9.87 9.12 10.32
CA ALA A 21 -9.57 7.73 10.60
C ALA A 21 -10.82 6.84 10.50
N ALA A 22 -11.95 7.25 11.08
CA ALA A 22 -13.21 6.53 10.98
C ALA A 22 -13.69 6.40 9.52
N ARG A 23 -13.57 7.45 8.72
CA ARG A 23 -13.91 7.39 7.29
C ARG A 23 -12.96 6.49 6.51
N ALA A 24 -11.66 6.66 6.71
CA ALA A 24 -10.63 5.90 6.00
C ALA A 24 -10.73 4.40 6.32
N ALA A 25 -11.00 4.05 7.58
CA ALA A 25 -11.22 2.68 8.03
C ALA A 25 -12.37 2.01 7.28
N LYS A 26 -13.51 2.71 7.16
CA LYS A 26 -14.68 2.21 6.43
C LYS A 26 -14.40 2.04 4.93
N LEU A 27 -13.70 2.99 4.32
CA LEU A 27 -13.40 2.97 2.88
C LEU A 27 -12.31 1.95 2.51
N GLY A 28 -11.38 1.71 3.42
CA GLY A 28 -10.26 0.79 3.22
C GLY A 28 -10.50 -0.63 3.71
N ASP A 29 -11.66 -0.92 4.29
CA ASP A 29 -11.99 -2.19 4.97
C ASP A 29 -10.91 -2.60 6.00
N VAL A 30 -10.54 -1.65 6.87
CA VAL A 30 -9.56 -1.84 7.95
C VAL A 30 -10.08 -1.30 9.27
N GLY A 31 -9.45 -1.70 10.38
CA GLY A 31 -9.79 -1.16 11.70
C GLY A 31 -9.40 0.32 11.87
N GLU A 32 -10.22 1.10 12.56
CA GLU A 32 -9.95 2.53 12.85
C GLU A 32 -8.63 2.72 13.62
N SER A 33 -8.34 1.82 14.57
CA SER A 33 -7.08 1.83 15.33
C SER A 33 -5.85 1.65 14.44
N THR A 34 -6.00 1.03 13.26
CA THR A 34 -4.92 0.87 12.28
C THR A 34 -4.59 2.19 11.60
N ILE A 35 -5.54 3.11 11.45
CA ILE A 35 -5.33 4.37 10.73
C ILE A 35 -4.60 5.43 11.57
N HIS A 36 -4.92 5.52 12.86
CA HIS A 36 -4.37 6.56 13.75
C HIS A 36 -2.84 6.72 13.74
N PRO A 37 -2.03 5.64 13.75
CA PRO A 37 -0.57 5.74 13.73
C PRO A 37 0.00 6.45 12.50
N TYR A 38 -0.71 6.44 11.37
CA TYR A 38 -0.25 7.07 10.12
C TYR A 38 -0.22 8.59 10.16
N PHE A 39 -0.98 9.21 11.06
CA PHE A 39 -0.92 10.67 11.26
C PHE A 39 0.19 11.10 12.22
N ARG A 40 0.80 10.15 12.92
CA ARG A 40 1.82 10.38 13.97
C ARG A 40 3.19 9.81 13.61
N ASP A 41 3.37 9.35 12.37
CA ASP A 41 4.61 8.69 11.92
C ASP A 41 5.01 7.48 12.78
N SER A 42 4.02 6.83 13.41
CA SER A 42 4.23 5.72 14.36
C SER A 42 3.85 4.37 13.73
N HIS A 43 4.12 4.22 12.43
CA HIS A 43 3.57 3.14 11.61
C HIS A 43 4.64 2.39 10.82
N GLY A 44 4.35 1.14 10.48
CA GLY A 44 5.09 0.38 9.47
C GLY A 44 4.62 0.71 8.04
N LYS A 45 4.95 -0.15 7.08
CA LYS A 45 4.48 -0.02 5.70
C LYS A 45 2.95 -0.21 5.65
N PRO A 46 2.18 0.72 5.06
CA PRO A 46 0.73 0.57 4.96
C PRO A 46 0.34 -0.56 4.02
N SER A 47 -0.75 -1.25 4.35
CA SER A 47 -1.39 -2.18 3.43
C SER A 47 -2.14 -1.42 2.33
N THR A 48 -2.47 -2.09 1.23
CA THR A 48 -3.25 -1.51 0.14
C THR A 48 -4.59 -0.91 0.63
N GLY A 49 -5.29 -1.62 1.52
CA GLY A 49 -6.55 -1.13 2.11
C GLY A 49 -6.37 0.17 2.89
N VAL A 50 -5.29 0.31 3.66
CA VAL A 50 -4.95 1.56 4.36
C VAL A 50 -4.70 2.70 3.36
N VAL A 51 -3.90 2.45 2.32
CA VAL A 51 -3.58 3.47 1.30
C VAL A 51 -4.83 3.94 0.56
N VAL A 52 -5.68 2.99 0.12
CA VAL A 52 -6.93 3.29 -0.58
C VAL A 52 -7.90 4.05 0.34
N GLY A 53 -8.08 3.58 1.57
CA GLY A 53 -8.96 4.22 2.55
C GLY A 53 -8.57 5.66 2.86
N LEU A 54 -7.27 5.91 3.09
CA LEU A 54 -6.73 7.25 3.33
C LEU A 54 -6.84 8.15 2.10
N ALA A 55 -6.50 7.63 0.91
CA ALA A 55 -6.61 8.36 -0.35
C ALA A 55 -8.04 8.84 -0.60
N MET A 56 -9.01 7.95 -0.44
CA MET A 56 -10.43 8.29 -0.63
C MET A 56 -10.95 9.24 0.46
N ALA A 57 -10.59 9.02 1.73
CA ALA A 57 -11.07 9.84 2.84
C ALA A 57 -10.54 11.28 2.81
N LEU A 58 -9.34 11.49 2.26
CA LEU A 58 -8.66 12.78 2.14
C LEU A 58 -8.71 13.36 0.71
N ARG A 59 -9.34 12.65 -0.22
CA ARG A 59 -9.41 13.02 -1.66
C ARG A 59 -8.04 13.26 -2.28
N ILE A 60 -7.06 12.45 -1.89
CA ILE A 60 -5.72 12.42 -2.47
C ILE A 60 -5.71 11.35 -3.57
N PRO A 61 -5.09 11.60 -4.74
CA PRO A 61 -4.88 10.55 -5.72
C PRO A 61 -4.22 9.31 -5.11
N THR A 62 -4.81 8.12 -5.27
CA THR A 62 -4.27 6.88 -4.66
C THR A 62 -2.86 6.57 -5.14
N ALA A 63 -2.52 6.90 -6.39
CA ALA A 63 -1.16 6.77 -6.92
C ALA A 63 -0.14 7.58 -6.12
N GLU A 64 -0.48 8.81 -5.74
CA GLU A 64 0.40 9.68 -4.95
C GLU A 64 0.71 9.06 -3.58
N LEU A 65 -0.31 8.56 -2.86
CA LEU A 65 -0.08 7.91 -1.57
C LEU A 65 0.64 6.55 -1.72
N ARG A 66 0.42 5.82 -2.80
CA ARG A 66 1.17 4.58 -3.11
C ARG A 66 2.65 4.86 -3.27
N ASP A 67 3.00 5.88 -4.05
CA ASP A 67 4.39 6.30 -4.28
C ASP A 67 5.06 6.73 -2.96
N LEU A 68 4.38 7.55 -2.16
CA LEU A 68 4.88 8.01 -0.86
C LEU A 68 5.03 6.87 0.16
N ALA A 69 4.24 5.81 0.03
CA ALA A 69 4.29 4.62 0.88
C ALA A 69 5.21 3.51 0.33
N GLU A 70 5.82 3.73 -0.84
CA GLU A 70 6.57 2.73 -1.60
C GLU A 70 5.75 1.44 -1.83
N VAL A 71 4.43 1.56 -1.96
CA VAL A 71 3.52 0.45 -2.22
C VAL A 71 3.35 0.32 -3.73
N PRO A 72 3.74 -0.81 -4.35
CA PRO A 72 3.58 -1.00 -5.79
C PRO A 72 2.14 -0.82 -6.23
N ALA A 73 1.94 -0.30 -7.45
CA ALA A 73 0.60 -0.24 -8.01
C ALA A 73 0.07 -1.66 -8.28
N GLU A 74 -1.25 -1.85 -8.14
CA GLU A 74 -1.88 -3.10 -8.60
C GLU A 74 -1.64 -3.25 -10.10
N GLY A 75 -1.12 -4.42 -10.50
CA GLY A 75 -0.76 -4.70 -11.89
C GLY A 75 0.59 -4.15 -12.34
N GLU A 76 1.37 -3.53 -11.44
CA GLU A 76 2.74 -3.14 -11.76
C GLU A 76 3.58 -4.39 -12.08
N THR A 77 4.31 -4.34 -13.20
CA THR A 77 5.12 -5.47 -13.64
C THR A 77 6.25 -5.69 -12.63
N TRP A 78 6.25 -6.84 -11.97
CA TRP A 78 7.35 -7.22 -11.09
C TRP A 78 8.67 -7.15 -11.88
N THR A 79 9.56 -6.28 -11.42
CA THR A 79 10.89 -6.14 -12.00
C THR A 79 11.91 -6.75 -11.04
N PRO A 80 12.65 -7.79 -11.45
CA PRO A 80 13.65 -8.40 -10.59
C PRO A 80 14.76 -7.39 -10.22
N LEU A 81 15.30 -7.54 -9.01
CA LEU A 81 16.45 -6.75 -8.54
C LEU A 81 17.67 -6.92 -9.45
N LYS A 82 18.55 -5.92 -9.45
CA LYS A 82 19.77 -5.88 -10.28
C LYS A 82 20.62 -7.13 -10.16
N GLU A 83 20.70 -7.74 -8.98
CA GLU A 83 21.49 -8.92 -8.65
C GLU A 83 20.95 -10.17 -9.34
N ALA A 84 19.65 -10.23 -9.63
CA ALA A 84 19.01 -11.35 -10.34
C ALA A 84 19.54 -11.53 -11.77
N ARG A 85 20.22 -10.51 -12.33
CA ARG A 85 20.89 -10.60 -13.63
C ARG A 85 21.99 -11.66 -13.66
N PHE A 86 22.57 -11.99 -12.50
CA PHE A 86 23.65 -12.99 -12.38
C PHE A 86 23.12 -14.41 -12.18
N MET A 87 21.81 -14.59 -12.06
CA MET A 87 21.22 -15.92 -11.92
C MET A 87 21.35 -16.68 -13.24
N ASN A 88 21.82 -17.93 -13.15
CA ASN A 88 21.70 -18.87 -14.25
C ASN A 88 20.24 -19.33 -14.42
N SER A 89 19.94 -19.98 -15.55
CA SER A 89 18.57 -20.39 -15.89
C SER A 89 17.90 -21.25 -14.81
N ARG A 90 18.66 -22.13 -14.14
CA ARG A 90 18.14 -23.00 -13.07
C ARG A 90 17.77 -22.21 -11.82
N GLN A 91 18.59 -21.24 -11.43
CA GLN A 91 18.31 -20.36 -10.30
C GLN A 91 17.10 -19.49 -10.56
N ARG A 92 16.98 -18.92 -11.76
CA ARG A 92 15.83 -18.10 -12.16
C ARG A 92 14.53 -18.91 -12.09
N GLN A 93 14.54 -20.11 -12.68
CA GLN A 93 13.38 -21.01 -12.65
C GLN A 93 12.98 -21.39 -11.22
N ALA A 94 13.94 -21.68 -10.34
CA ALA A 94 13.65 -21.98 -8.95
C ALA A 94 12.97 -20.81 -8.20
N VAL A 95 13.41 -19.57 -8.46
CA VAL A 95 12.80 -18.37 -7.88
C VAL A 95 11.39 -18.15 -8.44
N GLU A 96 11.18 -18.33 -9.74
CA GLU A 96 9.85 -18.21 -10.36
C GLU A 96 8.84 -19.23 -9.80
N GLU A 97 9.27 -20.48 -9.61
CA GLU A 97 8.43 -21.51 -8.98
C GLU A 97 8.14 -21.19 -7.51
N LEU A 98 9.12 -20.68 -6.77
CA LEU A 98 8.91 -20.21 -5.40
C LEU A 98 7.86 -19.10 -5.36
N ILE A 99 8.00 -18.07 -6.21
CA ILE A 99 7.03 -16.97 -6.32
C ILE A 99 5.65 -17.54 -6.64
N ARG A 100 5.54 -18.41 -7.66
CA ARG A 100 4.28 -19.04 -8.06
C ARG A 100 3.62 -19.81 -6.90
N SER A 101 4.41 -20.49 -6.07
CA SER A 101 3.91 -21.25 -4.92
C SER A 101 3.43 -20.35 -3.76
N MET A 102 3.99 -19.15 -3.62
CA MET A 102 3.67 -18.23 -2.53
C MET A 102 2.53 -17.25 -2.87
N VAL A 103 2.31 -16.99 -4.16
CA VAL A 103 1.25 -16.09 -4.61
C VAL A 103 -0.09 -16.82 -4.57
N VAL A 104 -0.95 -16.42 -3.63
CA VAL A 104 -2.38 -16.75 -3.69
C VAL A 104 -2.94 -16.03 -4.91
N TRP A 105 -3.23 -16.79 -5.97
CA TRP A 105 -3.83 -16.24 -7.18
C TRP A 105 -5.18 -15.63 -6.81
N ARG A 106 -5.26 -14.29 -6.77
CA ARG A 106 -6.53 -13.58 -6.88
C ARG A 106 -6.73 -13.30 -8.36
N ASP A 107 -7.70 -13.96 -8.96
CA ASP A 107 -8.10 -13.66 -10.33
C ASP A 107 -8.48 -12.17 -10.38
N PRO A 108 -7.85 -11.35 -11.24
CA PRO A 108 -8.24 -9.95 -11.39
C PRO A 108 -9.70 -9.79 -11.88
N ASN A 109 -10.38 -10.87 -12.30
CA ASN A 109 -11.80 -10.90 -12.60
C ASN A 109 -12.70 -11.35 -11.43
N ASP A 110 -12.17 -11.60 -10.24
CA ASP A 110 -12.96 -12.02 -9.06
C ASP A 110 -13.63 -10.83 -8.34
N VAL A 111 -14.28 -9.97 -9.13
CA VAL A 111 -15.20 -8.94 -8.63
C VAL A 111 -16.61 -9.44 -8.96
N ARG A 112 -17.25 -10.09 -7.98
CA ARG A 112 -18.69 -10.37 -7.97
C ARG A 112 -19.41 -9.44 -7.01
#